data_AF-A0A954B5P4-F1
#
_entry.id   AF-A0A954B5P4-F1
#
_cell.length_a   1.000
_cell.length_b   1.000
_cell.length_c   1.000
_cell.angle_alpha   90.00
_cell.angle_beta   90.00
_cell.angle_gamma   90.00
#
_symmetry.space_group_name_H-M   'P 1'
#
loop_
_entity.id
_entity.type
_entity.pdbx_description
1 polymer ?
#
loop_
_entity_poly.entity_id
_entity_poly.type
_entity_poly.pdbx_seq_one_letter_code
_entity_poly.pdbx_strand_id
1 'polypeptide(L)'
;MTDTISADATRLNDILDRETIRETLYNIASGVDRFDPKILAAAIWDDAILDMGGGKTITGSDFINALKPPVTPPKGRMHIVTNVRIRINRITAVTESLILSCQQIVAPDGERTRLRAGRYLDRFEKRGAEWKLSARTLVDEWAREDTVDQAPLTGEHRGTPAPHDLVQKLFYNEGR
;
A
#
# COMPACT_ATOMS: atom_id res chain seq x y z
N MET A 1 28.90 -28.57 11.57
CA MET A 1 27.88 -27.94 12.44
C MET A 1 27.84 -26.43 12.26
N THR A 2 28.97 -25.72 12.27
CA THR A 2 29.06 -24.26 12.03
C THR A 2 28.55 -23.81 10.64
N ASP A 3 28.89 -24.56 9.58
CA ASP A 3 28.47 -24.20 8.21
C ASP A 3 26.95 -24.34 7.99
N THR A 4 26.32 -25.32 8.63
CA THR A 4 24.88 -25.52 8.60
C THR A 4 24.14 -24.39 9.32
N ILE A 5 24.63 -23.97 10.49
CA ILE A 5 24.06 -22.85 11.26
C ILE A 5 24.15 -21.53 10.46
N SER A 6 25.26 -21.29 9.76
CA SER A 6 25.44 -20.11 8.90
C SER A 6 24.50 -20.10 7.68
N ALA A 7 24.32 -21.27 7.04
CA ALA A 7 23.39 -21.42 5.93
C ALA A 7 21.93 -21.23 6.38
N ASP A 8 21.54 -21.77 7.53
CA ASP A 8 20.19 -21.62 8.08
C ASP A 8 19.89 -20.18 8.47
N ALA A 9 20.84 -19.48 9.11
CA ALA A 9 20.71 -18.05 9.41
C ALA A 9 20.52 -17.21 8.15
N THR A 10 21.23 -17.53 7.07
CA THR A 10 21.09 -16.85 5.77
C THR A 10 19.70 -17.06 5.17
N ARG A 11 19.20 -18.30 5.18
CA ARG A 11 17.86 -18.65 4.69
C ARG A 11 16.76 -18.00 5.52
N LEU A 12 16.94 -17.95 6.84
CA LEU A 12 16.00 -17.28 7.74
C LEU A 12 15.94 -15.77 7.45
N ASN A 13 17.09 -15.12 7.29
CA ASN A 13 17.13 -13.70 6.92
C ASN A 13 16.45 -13.42 5.57
N ASP A 14 16.65 -14.27 4.57
CA ASP A 14 15.95 -14.14 3.28
C ASP A 14 14.43 -14.26 3.43
N ILE A 15 13.93 -15.19 4.27
CA ILE A 15 12.50 -15.32 4.57
C ILE A 15 11.97 -14.06 5.29
N LEU A 16 12.69 -13.58 6.31
CA LEU A 16 12.32 -12.39 7.08
C LEU A 16 12.30 -11.14 6.19
N ASP A 17 13.30 -10.96 5.32
CA ASP A 17 13.36 -9.84 4.39
C ASP A 17 12.20 -9.90 3.38
N ARG A 18 11.87 -11.09 2.85
CA ARG A 18 10.71 -11.27 1.95
C ARG A 18 9.40 -10.92 2.65
N GLU A 19 9.21 -11.36 3.89
CA GLU A 19 7.99 -11.08 4.62
C GLU A 19 7.87 -9.61 5.00
N THR A 20 8.98 -9.00 5.42
CA THR A 20 9.03 -7.56 5.67
C THR A 20 8.60 -6.78 4.43
N ILE A 21 9.10 -7.15 3.24
CA ILE A 21 8.71 -6.48 1.98
C ILE A 21 7.22 -6.68 1.66
N ARG A 22 6.64 -7.88 1.88
CA ARG A 22 5.20 -8.13 1.68
C ARG A 22 4.37 -7.26 2.62
N GLU A 23 4.72 -7.26 3.90
CA GLU A 23 4.07 -6.42 4.90
C GLU A 23 4.17 -4.94 4.54
N THR A 24 5.33 -4.47 4.05
CA THR A 24 5.48 -3.09 3.57
C THR A 24 4.53 -2.78 2.40
N LEU A 25 4.33 -3.69 1.43
CA LEU A 25 3.35 -3.51 0.35
C LEU A 25 1.92 -3.37 0.87
N TYR A 26 1.53 -4.22 1.83
CA TYR A 26 0.21 -4.17 2.45
C TYR A 26 0.01 -2.92 3.30
N ASN A 27 1.05 -2.49 4.02
CA ASN A 27 1.05 -1.25 4.78
C ASN A 27 0.90 -0.02 3.89
N ILE A 28 1.52 0.00 2.70
CA ILE A 28 1.32 1.08 1.74
C ILE A 28 -0.14 1.12 1.27
N ALA A 29 -0.72 -0.02 0.87
CA ALA A 29 -2.13 -0.09 0.48
C ALA A 29 -3.06 0.40 1.61
N SER A 30 -2.85 -0.11 2.82
CA SER A 30 -3.60 0.25 4.02
C SER A 30 -3.49 1.74 4.36
N GLY A 31 -2.26 2.29 4.33
CA GLY A 31 -1.98 3.70 4.61
C GLY A 31 -2.58 4.63 3.56
N VAL A 32 -2.53 4.22 2.28
CA VAL A 32 -3.20 4.93 1.18
C VAL A 32 -4.70 4.96 1.43
N ASP A 33 -5.33 3.83 1.77
CA ASP A 33 -6.78 3.74 1.96
C ASP A 33 -7.29 4.52 3.17
N ARG A 34 -6.49 4.62 4.22
CA ARG A 34 -6.81 5.34 5.45
C ARG A 34 -6.28 6.76 5.49
N PHE A 35 -5.58 7.20 4.45
CA PHE A 35 -4.86 8.47 4.45
C PHE A 35 -3.95 8.62 5.70
N ASP A 36 -3.22 7.56 6.05
CA ASP A 36 -2.38 7.51 7.24
C ASP A 36 -0.92 7.83 6.89
N PRO A 37 -0.46 9.08 7.10
CA PRO A 37 0.91 9.46 6.75
C PRO A 37 1.96 8.76 7.62
N LYS A 38 1.60 8.27 8.82
CA LYS A 38 2.56 7.58 9.70
C LYS A 38 2.92 6.21 9.14
N ILE A 39 1.91 5.44 8.73
CA ILE A 39 2.12 4.13 8.11
C ILE A 39 2.87 4.30 6.78
N LEU A 40 2.51 5.32 5.98
CA LEU A 40 3.20 5.59 4.73
C LEU A 40 4.67 5.98 4.92
N ALA A 41 4.99 6.83 5.91
CA ALA A 41 6.38 7.21 6.23
C ALA A 41 7.22 6.03 6.79
N ALA A 42 6.58 5.06 7.44
CA ALA A 42 7.24 3.83 7.85
C ALA A 42 7.55 2.91 6.64
N ALA A 43 6.81 3.03 5.54
CA ALA A 43 6.85 2.09 4.43
C ALA A 43 7.53 2.63 3.15
N ILE A 44 7.71 3.95 3.04
CA ILE A 44 8.22 4.63 1.84
C ILE A 44 9.40 5.51 2.25
N TRP A 45 10.50 5.46 1.50
CA TRP A 45 11.60 6.40 1.69
C TRP A 45 11.22 7.81 1.22
N ASP A 46 11.66 8.86 1.92
CA ASP A 46 11.34 10.24 1.57
C ASP A 46 11.79 10.61 0.14
N ASP A 47 12.92 10.06 -0.28
CA ASP A 47 13.53 10.20 -1.61
C ASP A 47 13.01 9.18 -2.63
N ALA A 48 11.97 8.41 -2.31
CA ALA A 48 11.41 7.44 -3.24
C ALA A 48 10.89 8.11 -4.52
N ILE A 49 11.02 7.43 -5.65
CA ILE A 49 10.54 7.92 -6.95
C ILE A 49 9.28 7.16 -7.35
N LEU A 50 8.13 7.82 -7.29
CA LEU A 50 6.83 7.18 -7.48
C LEU A 50 6.15 7.67 -8.75
N ASP A 51 6.00 6.78 -9.74
CA ASP A 51 5.09 6.96 -10.87
C ASP A 51 3.79 6.20 -10.62
N MET A 52 2.69 6.94 -10.49
CA MET A 52 1.36 6.41 -10.19
C MET A 52 0.50 6.22 -11.47
N GLY A 53 1.15 5.95 -12.60
CA GLY A 53 0.55 5.64 -13.90
C GLY A 53 0.39 6.84 -14.83
N GLY A 54 1.05 7.96 -14.51
CA GLY A 54 0.91 9.22 -15.23
C GLY A 54 2.16 9.66 -16.00
N GLY A 55 3.25 8.89 -15.91
CA GLY A 55 4.55 9.22 -16.51
C GLY A 55 5.32 10.35 -15.81
N LYS A 56 4.67 11.07 -14.87
CA LYS A 56 5.30 12.03 -13.97
C LYS A 56 5.54 11.37 -12.63
N THR A 57 6.75 11.56 -12.11
CA THR A 57 7.13 11.06 -10.80
C THR A 57 6.88 12.10 -9.71
N ILE A 58 6.61 11.61 -8.50
CA ILE A 58 6.56 12.39 -7.27
C ILE A 58 7.53 11.78 -6.26
N THR A 59 8.03 12.59 -5.33
CA THR A 59 8.87 12.06 -4.25
C THR A 59 8.03 11.31 -3.22
N GLY A 60 8.65 10.41 -2.46
CA GLY A 60 7.99 9.71 -1.36
C GLY A 60 7.45 10.68 -0.32
N SER A 61 8.24 11.68 0.06
CA SER A 61 7.83 12.72 1.00
C SER A 61 6.63 13.53 0.49
N ASP A 62 6.61 13.91 -0.79
CA ASP A 62 5.46 14.62 -1.39
C ASP A 62 4.20 13.76 -1.41
N PHE A 63 4.35 12.46 -1.74
CA PHE A 63 3.24 11.51 -1.73
C PHE A 63 2.64 11.34 -0.34
N ILE A 64 3.49 11.15 0.68
CA ILE A 64 3.07 11.04 2.09
C ILE A 64 2.37 12.33 2.52
N ASN A 65 2.91 13.49 2.16
CA ASN A 65 2.34 14.78 2.51
C ASN A 65 1.00 15.06 1.84
N ALA A 66 0.80 14.56 0.62
CA ALA A 66 -0.46 14.67 -0.10
C ALA A 66 -1.56 13.76 0.47
N LEU A 67 -1.20 12.62 1.05
CA LEU A 67 -2.13 11.62 1.61
C LEU A 67 -2.39 11.80 3.10
N LYS A 68 -2.90 12.98 3.48
CA LYS A 68 -3.36 13.27 4.85
C LYS A 68 -4.87 13.07 4.98
N PRO A 69 -5.40 12.78 6.18
CA PRO A 69 -6.83 12.61 6.39
C PRO A 69 -7.60 13.87 5.93
N PRO A 70 -8.54 13.75 4.98
CA PRO A 70 -9.31 14.89 4.50
C PRO A 70 -10.39 15.29 5.50
N VAL A 71 -10.83 16.56 5.45
CA VAL A 71 -11.98 17.05 6.24
C VAL A 71 -13.25 16.29 5.89
N THR A 72 -13.46 16.01 4.61
CA THR A 72 -14.59 15.23 4.09
C THR A 72 -14.06 13.97 3.41
N PRO A 73 -14.06 12.81 4.09
CA PRO A 73 -13.56 11.57 3.53
C PRO A 73 -14.42 11.04 2.37
N PRO A 74 -13.81 10.41 1.35
CA PRO A 74 -14.55 9.67 0.34
C PRO A 74 -15.28 8.49 0.98
N LYS A 75 -16.42 8.09 0.41
CA LYS A 75 -17.33 7.10 1.01
C LYS A 75 -16.74 5.68 1.11
N GLY A 76 -15.80 5.32 0.25
CA GLY A 76 -15.18 4.01 0.28
C GLY A 76 -13.99 3.94 -0.68
N ARG A 77 -12.88 3.39 -0.19
CA ARG A 77 -11.68 3.12 -0.99
C ARG A 77 -10.97 1.89 -0.43
N MET A 78 -10.49 1.04 -1.32
CA MET A 78 -9.61 -0.06 -0.95
C MET A 78 -8.66 -0.43 -2.09
N HIS A 79 -7.46 -0.83 -1.72
CA HIS A 79 -6.48 -1.44 -2.62
C HIS A 79 -6.27 -2.89 -2.20
N ILE A 80 -6.59 -3.81 -3.10
CA ILE A 80 -6.31 -5.22 -2.96
C ILE A 80 -4.98 -5.49 -3.66
N VAL A 81 -3.98 -5.93 -2.92
CA VAL A 81 -2.65 -6.28 -3.43
C VAL A 81 -2.48 -7.80 -3.35
N THR A 82 -2.22 -8.45 -4.48
CA THR A 82 -2.11 -9.92 -4.55
C THR A 82 -1.01 -10.38 -5.51
N ASN A 83 -0.74 -11.69 -5.51
CA ASN A 83 0.20 -12.37 -6.40
C ASN A 83 1.59 -11.74 -6.37
N VAL A 84 2.07 -11.42 -5.16
CA VAL A 84 3.34 -10.71 -4.93
C VAL A 84 4.52 -11.63 -5.26
N ARG A 85 5.36 -11.20 -6.20
CA ARG A 85 6.63 -11.85 -6.57
C ARG A 85 7.79 -10.99 -6.11
N ILE A 86 8.77 -11.58 -5.44
CA ILE A 86 9.89 -10.84 -4.82
C ILE A 86 11.22 -11.44 -5.26
N ARG A 87 12.13 -10.60 -5.73
CA ARG A 87 13.55 -10.95 -5.95
C ARG A 87 14.42 -10.03 -5.10
N ILE A 88 15.14 -10.61 -4.15
CA ILE A 88 16.06 -9.90 -3.26
C ILE A 88 17.49 -10.08 -3.78
N ASN A 89 18.25 -9.00 -3.76
CA ASN A 89 19.69 -8.96 -4.01
C ASN A 89 20.35 -8.13 -2.90
N ARG A 90 20.80 -8.83 -1.84
CA ARG A 90 21.40 -8.23 -0.64
C ARG A 90 20.47 -7.18 -0.02
N ILE A 91 20.82 -5.91 -0.16
CA ILE A 91 20.12 -4.76 0.41
C ILE A 91 19.13 -4.10 -0.57
N THR A 92 18.88 -4.71 -1.72
CA THR A 92 17.89 -4.26 -2.69
C THR A 92 16.91 -5.36 -3.01
N ALA A 93 15.69 -5.01 -3.38
CA ALA A 93 14.72 -5.97 -3.88
C ALA A 93 13.85 -5.36 -4.96
N VAL A 94 13.30 -6.21 -5.82
CA VAL A 94 12.28 -5.82 -6.80
C VAL A 94 11.04 -6.68 -6.63
N THR A 95 9.88 -6.08 -6.79
CA THR A 95 8.61 -6.80 -6.72
C THR A 95 7.70 -6.51 -7.88
N GLU A 96 6.91 -7.52 -8.23
CA GLU A 96 5.69 -7.38 -9.04
C GLU A 96 4.52 -7.76 -8.15
N SER A 97 3.47 -6.96 -8.13
CA SER A 97 2.21 -7.30 -7.49
C SER A 97 1.02 -6.88 -8.35
N LEU A 98 -0.06 -7.66 -8.32
CA LEU A 98 -1.32 -7.29 -8.95
C LEU A 98 -2.10 -6.40 -8.00
N ILE A 99 -2.76 -5.38 -8.56
CA ILE A 99 -3.57 -4.44 -7.80
C ILE A 99 -4.97 -4.37 -8.37
N LEU A 100 -5.94 -4.28 -7.46
CA LEU A 100 -7.29 -3.85 -7.78
C LEU A 100 -7.67 -2.73 -6.80
N SER A 101 -7.84 -1.52 -7.34
CA SER A 101 -8.31 -0.36 -6.59
C SER A 101 -9.82 -0.23 -6.78
N CYS A 102 -10.57 -0.27 -5.69
CA CYS A 102 -12.02 -0.12 -5.67
C CYS A 102 -12.38 1.15 -4.92
N GLN A 103 -13.10 2.07 -5.55
CA GLN A 103 -13.42 3.37 -4.97
C GLN A 103 -14.86 3.78 -5.27
N GLN A 104 -15.55 4.36 -4.28
CA GLN A 104 -16.76 5.13 -4.51
C GLN A 104 -16.37 6.57 -4.82
N ILE A 105 -16.85 7.10 -5.95
CA ILE A 105 -16.60 8.46 -6.41
C ILE A 105 -17.94 9.18 -6.64
N VAL A 106 -17.92 10.51 -6.51
CA VAL A 106 -19.07 11.37 -6.83
C VAL A 106 -18.79 12.02 -8.18
N ALA A 107 -19.63 11.71 -9.16
CA ALA A 107 -19.62 12.33 -10.48
C ALA A 107 -20.77 13.37 -10.60
N PRO A 108 -20.76 14.25 -11.61
CA PRO A 108 -21.81 15.25 -11.78
C PRO A 108 -23.23 14.66 -11.90
N ASP A 109 -23.35 13.44 -12.39
CA ASP A 109 -24.61 12.72 -12.62
C ASP A 109 -24.98 11.73 -11.51
N GLY A 110 -24.17 11.60 -10.46
CA GLY A 110 -24.46 10.73 -9.31
C GLY A 110 -23.25 9.98 -8.78
N GLU A 111 -23.52 9.00 -7.92
CA GLU A 111 -22.48 8.13 -7.37
C GLU A 111 -22.05 7.05 -8.35
N ARG A 112 -20.75 6.78 -8.37
CA ARG A 112 -20.15 5.72 -9.18
C ARG A 112 -19.21 4.87 -8.36
N THR A 113 -19.07 3.61 -8.76
CA THR A 113 -17.98 2.74 -8.30
C THR A 113 -16.93 2.66 -9.40
N ARG A 114 -15.69 3.02 -9.05
CA ARG A 114 -14.52 2.89 -9.92
C ARG A 114 -13.72 1.66 -9.53
N LEU A 115 -13.41 0.84 -10.52
CA LEU A 115 -12.44 -0.24 -10.46
C LEU A 115 -11.25 0.10 -11.35
N ARG A 116 -10.04 0.01 -10.81
CA ARG A 116 -8.79 0.15 -11.58
C ARG A 116 -7.89 -1.03 -11.30
N ALA A 117 -7.62 -1.83 -12.33
CA ALA A 117 -6.74 -2.98 -12.26
C ALA A 117 -5.37 -2.65 -12.85
N GLY A 118 -4.33 -3.16 -12.22
CA GLY A 118 -2.98 -2.87 -12.64
C GLY A 118 -1.94 -3.77 -12.00
N ARG A 119 -0.69 -3.34 -12.14
CA ARG A 119 0.46 -3.93 -11.45
C ARG A 119 1.31 -2.84 -10.82
N TYR A 120 1.80 -3.10 -9.61
CA TYR A 120 2.94 -2.33 -9.08
C TYR A 120 4.23 -3.05 -9.42
N LEU A 121 5.12 -2.31 -10.09
CA LEU A 121 6.51 -2.69 -10.30
C LEU A 121 7.36 -1.84 -9.35
N ASP A 122 7.82 -2.48 -8.27
CA ASP A 122 8.43 -1.78 -7.16
C ASP A 122 9.91 -2.13 -7.01
N ARG A 123 10.66 -1.15 -6.49
CA ARG A 123 12.01 -1.33 -5.96
C ARG A 123 12.00 -1.00 -4.48
N PHE A 124 12.69 -1.83 -3.73
CA PHE A 124 12.89 -1.67 -2.30
C PHE A 124 14.39 -1.57 -1.99
N GLU A 125 14.69 -0.77 -0.99
CA GLU A 125 16.04 -0.63 -0.44
C GLU A 125 16.01 -0.90 1.07
N LYS A 126 17.01 -1.65 1.52
CA LYS A 126 17.32 -1.84 2.93
C LYS A 126 18.34 -0.78 3.36
N ARG A 127 17.95 0.12 4.26
CA ARG A 127 18.87 1.10 4.87
C ARG A 127 18.95 0.80 6.36
N GLY A 128 20.11 0.32 6.81
CA GLY A 128 20.24 -0.27 8.14
C GLY A 128 19.42 -1.55 8.28
N ALA A 129 18.46 -1.57 9.22
CA ALA A 129 17.58 -2.71 9.45
C ALA A 129 16.23 -2.61 8.70
N GLU A 130 15.93 -1.47 8.08
CA GLU A 130 14.60 -1.17 7.54
C GLU A 130 14.53 -1.39 6.03
N TRP A 131 13.49 -2.09 5.58
CA TRP A 131 13.09 -2.15 4.17
C TRP A 131 11.96 -1.17 3.90
N LYS A 132 12.15 -0.28 2.92
CA LYS A 132 11.08 0.61 2.43
C LYS A 132 11.10 0.69 0.91
N LEU A 133 9.96 1.11 0.36
CA LEU A 133 9.81 1.38 -1.07
C LEU A 133 10.73 2.55 -1.46
N SER A 134 11.58 2.34 -2.46
CA SER A 134 12.44 3.38 -3.05
C SER A 134 11.99 3.81 -4.45
N ALA A 135 11.24 2.97 -5.16
CA ALA A 135 10.60 3.37 -6.40
C ALA A 135 9.36 2.53 -6.71
N ARG A 136 8.39 3.13 -7.39
CA ARG A 136 7.20 2.45 -7.90
C ARG A 136 6.87 2.92 -9.30
N THR A 137 6.47 1.98 -10.14
CA THR A 137 5.75 2.26 -11.38
C THR A 137 4.43 1.49 -11.36
N LEU A 138 3.32 2.23 -11.38
CA LEU A 138 2.01 1.63 -11.63
C LEU A 138 1.81 1.41 -13.13
N VAL A 139 1.60 0.16 -13.50
CA VAL A 139 1.20 -0.25 -14.85
C VAL A 139 -0.31 -0.49 -14.85
N ASP A 140 -1.04 0.29 -15.63
CA ASP A 140 -2.48 0.06 -15.83
C ASP A 140 -2.72 -1.11 -16.77
N GLU A 141 -3.71 -1.93 -16.44
CA GLU A 141 -4.20 -3.01 -17.31
C GLU A 141 -5.58 -2.64 -17.88
N TRP A 142 -6.55 -2.36 -17.01
CA TRP A 142 -7.88 -1.92 -17.39
C TRP A 142 -8.55 -1.16 -16.24
N ALA A 143 -9.57 -0.37 -16.57
CA ALA A 143 -10.38 0.32 -15.60
C ALA A 143 -11.84 0.32 -16.03
N ARG A 144 -12.74 0.42 -15.05
CA ARG A 144 -14.18 0.50 -15.25
C ARG A 144 -14.79 1.46 -14.24
N GLU A 145 -15.78 2.22 -14.68
CA GLU A 145 -16.66 2.99 -13.80
C GLU A 145 -18.10 2.58 -14.04
N ASP A 146 -18.82 2.32 -12.96
CA ASP A 146 -20.22 1.90 -12.97
C ASP A 146 -21.07 2.85 -12.14
N THR A 147 -22.24 3.22 -12.66
CA THR A 147 -23.25 3.96 -11.89
C THR A 147 -23.75 3.13 -10.72
N VAL A 148 -23.96 3.77 -9.56
CA VAL A 148 -24.58 3.13 -8.40
C VAL A 148 -26.09 3.36 -8.46
N ASP A 149 -26.81 2.44 -9.10
CA ASP A 149 -28.28 2.49 -9.21
C ASP A 149 -28.97 2.13 -7.88
N GLN A 150 -28.37 1.18 -7.15
CA GLN A 150 -28.83 0.74 -5.84
C GLN A 150 -27.62 0.43 -4.95
N ALA A 151 -27.64 0.92 -3.71
CA ALA A 151 -26.70 0.56 -2.68
C ALA A 151 -27.41 -0.26 -1.57
N PRO A 152 -26.81 -1.35 -1.06
CA PRO A 152 -27.35 -2.04 0.10
C PRO A 152 -27.29 -1.14 1.34
N LEU A 153 -28.11 -1.46 2.34
CA LEU A 153 -27.99 -0.85 3.66
C LEU A 153 -26.60 -1.14 4.22
N THR A 154 -25.92 -0.10 4.69
CA THR A 154 -24.62 -0.24 5.32
C THR A 154 -24.79 -0.55 6.80
N GLY A 155 -23.96 -1.45 7.34
CA GLY A 155 -23.87 -1.65 8.78
C GLY A 155 -23.36 -0.41 9.52
N GLU A 156 -23.38 -0.47 10.84
CA GLU A 156 -22.98 0.65 11.72
C GLU A 156 -21.50 1.05 11.57
N HIS A 157 -20.66 0.13 11.10
CA HIS A 157 -19.23 0.36 10.91
C HIS A 157 -18.91 0.65 9.45
N ARG A 158 -18.38 1.85 9.21
CA ARG A 158 -17.84 2.28 7.91
C ARG A 158 -16.33 2.47 8.04
N GLY A 159 -15.60 2.17 6.96
CA GLY A 159 -14.19 2.53 6.88
C GLY A 159 -14.02 4.04 6.98
N THR A 160 -13.04 4.50 7.76
CA THR A 160 -12.77 5.93 7.95
C THR A 160 -11.27 6.19 7.84
N PRO A 161 -10.84 7.44 7.57
CA PRO A 161 -9.42 7.76 7.62
C PRO A 161 -8.83 7.60 9.02
N ALA A 162 -7.51 7.48 9.10
CA ALA A 162 -6.79 7.59 10.35
C ALA A 162 -7.07 8.96 11.02
N PRO A 163 -7.05 9.04 12.37
CA PRO A 163 -6.88 7.93 13.33
C PRO A 163 -8.20 7.22 13.68
N HIS A 164 -9.31 7.51 13.00
CA HIS A 164 -10.65 7.08 13.41
C HIS A 164 -11.02 5.66 12.94
N ASP A 165 -10.27 5.11 11.98
CA ASP A 165 -10.50 3.75 11.49
C ASP A 165 -10.42 2.73 12.64
N LEU A 166 -11.33 1.76 12.65
CA LEU A 166 -11.41 0.77 13.73
C LEU A 166 -10.14 -0.07 13.88
N VAL A 167 -9.36 -0.23 12.79
CA VAL A 167 -8.06 -0.91 12.85
C VAL A 167 -7.10 -0.24 13.84
N GLN A 168 -7.19 1.09 13.97
CA GLN A 168 -6.30 1.84 14.85
C GLN A 168 -6.51 1.44 16.31
N LYS A 169 -7.78 1.19 16.70
CA LYS A 169 -8.09 0.70 18.05
C LYS A 169 -7.54 -0.70 18.27
N LEU A 170 -7.68 -1.59 17.27
CA LEU A 170 -7.26 -2.98 17.37
C LEU A 170 -5.73 -3.14 17.44
N PHE A 171 -4.98 -2.34 16.70
CA PHE A 171 -3.53 -2.48 16.59
C PHE A 171 -2.74 -1.58 17.55
N TYR A 172 -3.31 -0.47 18.03
CA TYR A 172 -2.54 0.56 18.77
C TYR A 172 -3.15 1.01 20.11
N ASN A 173 -4.39 0.63 20.45
CA ASN A 173 -5.02 1.05 21.72
C ASN A 173 -5.11 -0.03 22.81
N GLU A 174 -4.50 -1.20 22.61
CA GLU A 174 -4.31 -2.19 23.68
C GLU A 174 -2.82 -2.32 23.94
N GLY A 175 -2.39 -2.01 25.17
CA GLY A 175 -0.98 -1.94 25.57
C GLY A 175 -0.22 -3.25 25.37
N ARG A 176 0.29 -3.45 24.15
CA ARG A 176 1.32 -4.41 23.78
C ARG A 176 2.57 -3.66 23.34
#